data_AF-A0A846L2E3-F1
#
_entry.id   AF-A0A846L2E3-F1
#
_cell.length_a   1.000
_cell.length_b   1.000
_cell.length_c   1.000
_cell.angle_alpha   90.00
_cell.angle_beta   90.00
_cell.angle_gamma   90.00
#
_symmetry.space_group_name_H-M   'P 1'
#
loop_
_entity.id
_entity.type
_entity.pdbx_description
1 polymer ?
#
loop_
_entity_poly.entity_id
_entity_poly.type
_entity_poly.pdbx_seq_one_letter_code
_entity_poly.pdbx_strand_id
1 'polypeptide(L)'
;MFKKFLVTLLVFSSQFLFAEENFLPFYKETTHFQAFCFEEDKETTDEILQVLEAFWNNWENDFSTINSNYFFSDEKISVFIYPNVETFHQFFLKNTFAPNWMIGWEGSDNQISMVSANNPGPEHTKESILNLCKVCLSHIFLQNYYYQYNHLCDYLDIFEDYSRRT
;
A
#
# COMPACT_ATOMS: atom_id res chain seq x y z
N MET A 1 -66.02 6.02 -4.33
CA MET A 1 -65.39 6.59 -5.55
C MET A 1 -64.17 7.38 -5.08
N PHE A 2 -63.02 7.28 -5.78
CA PHE A 2 -61.65 7.70 -5.39
C PHE A 2 -60.90 6.76 -4.45
N LYS A 3 -59.63 6.42 -4.67
CA LYS A 3 -58.81 6.14 -5.87
C LYS A 3 -57.63 5.33 -5.29
N LYS A 4 -57.24 4.25 -5.98
CA LYS A 4 -56.09 3.40 -5.63
C LYS A 4 -54.84 4.28 -5.51
N PHE A 5 -54.20 4.32 -4.35
CA PHE A 5 -52.81 4.78 -4.25
C PHE A 5 -51.92 3.55 -4.31
N LEU A 6 -51.24 3.43 -5.46
CA LEU A 6 -50.16 2.51 -5.72
C LEU A 6 -49.01 2.88 -4.78
N VAL A 7 -48.75 2.07 -3.75
CA VAL A 7 -47.50 2.17 -2.99
C VAL A 7 -46.46 1.43 -3.83
N THR A 8 -45.86 2.13 -4.79
CA THR A 8 -44.59 1.69 -5.38
C THR A 8 -43.53 1.93 -4.30
N LEU A 9 -43.25 0.92 -3.50
CA LEU A 9 -42.12 0.93 -2.58
C LEU A 9 -40.87 0.96 -3.46
N LEU A 10 -40.25 2.14 -3.56
CA LEU A 10 -38.92 2.32 -4.11
C LEU A 10 -37.94 1.50 -3.26
N VAL A 11 -37.68 0.26 -3.68
CA VAL A 11 -36.47 -0.48 -3.29
C VAL A 11 -35.35 0.06 -4.18
N PHE A 12 -34.94 1.30 -3.91
CA PHE A 12 -33.76 1.89 -4.49
C PHE A 12 -33.12 2.74 -3.39
N SER A 13 -31.84 2.45 -3.13
CA SER A 13 -30.91 3.20 -2.28
C SER A 13 -30.64 2.70 -0.84
N SER A 14 -30.65 1.40 -0.58
CA SER A 14 -29.84 0.85 0.53
C SER A 14 -28.49 0.28 0.07
N GLN A 15 -28.18 0.30 -1.24
CA GLN A 15 -26.86 -0.07 -1.76
C GLN A 15 -25.85 1.10 -1.82
N PHE A 16 -26.24 2.31 -1.42
CA PHE A 16 -25.34 3.47 -1.36
C PHE A 16 -24.71 3.72 0.01
N LEU A 17 -24.83 2.76 0.94
CA LEU A 17 -24.31 2.87 2.31
C LEU A 17 -23.16 1.90 2.63
N PHE A 18 -22.55 1.29 1.61
CA PHE A 18 -21.40 0.37 1.78
C PHE A 18 -20.34 0.50 0.65
N ALA A 19 -20.03 1.73 0.22
CA ALA A 19 -18.93 1.97 -0.74
C ALA A 19 -17.86 2.89 -0.12
N GLU A 20 -17.49 2.65 1.13
CA GLU A 20 -16.46 3.44 1.84
C GLU A 20 -15.13 2.67 2.00
N GLU A 21 -14.98 1.47 1.40
CA GLU A 21 -13.81 0.63 1.69
C GLU A 21 -12.64 0.75 0.71
N ASN A 22 -12.78 1.32 -0.50
CA ASN A 22 -11.61 1.59 -1.36
C ASN A 22 -11.85 2.80 -2.27
N PHE A 23 -11.30 3.96 -1.90
CA PHE A 23 -11.38 5.19 -2.70
C PHE A 23 -10.74 5.01 -4.10
N LEU A 24 -9.69 4.21 -4.21
CA LEU A 24 -8.99 3.95 -5.46
C LEU A 24 -9.45 2.61 -6.08
N PRO A 25 -9.80 2.58 -7.39
CA PRO A 25 -10.15 1.33 -8.05
C PRO A 25 -8.89 0.47 -8.29
N PHE A 26 -9.06 -0.85 -8.24
CA PHE A 26 -8.01 -1.79 -8.63
C PHE A 26 -7.63 -1.58 -10.10
N TYR A 27 -6.33 -1.59 -10.38
CA TYR A 27 -5.80 -1.48 -11.73
C TYR A 27 -5.22 -2.81 -12.23
N LYS A 28 -4.11 -3.26 -11.65
CA LYS A 28 -3.41 -4.46 -12.10
C LYS A 28 -2.49 -5.04 -11.04
N GLU A 29 -1.94 -6.21 -11.32
CA GLU A 29 -0.88 -6.83 -10.53
C GLU A 29 0.39 -7.04 -11.36
N THR A 30 1.52 -7.11 -10.65
CA THR A 30 2.80 -7.62 -11.14
C THR A 30 3.20 -8.85 -10.32
N THR A 31 4.46 -9.27 -10.34
CA THR A 31 4.93 -10.41 -9.55
C THR A 31 4.77 -10.15 -8.05
N HIS A 32 5.24 -8.99 -7.59
CA HIS A 32 5.32 -8.69 -6.15
C HIS A 32 4.33 -7.62 -5.68
N PHE A 33 3.60 -6.97 -6.60
CA PHE A 33 2.74 -5.83 -6.27
C PHE A 33 1.33 -5.97 -6.84
N GLN A 34 0.37 -5.34 -6.18
CA GLN A 34 -0.97 -5.06 -6.68
C GLN A 34 -1.24 -3.55 -6.60
N ALA A 35 -1.77 -2.95 -7.66
CA ALA A 35 -1.88 -1.50 -7.80
C ALA A 35 -3.32 -1.01 -7.89
N PHE A 36 -3.58 0.13 -7.25
CA PHE A 36 -4.86 0.83 -7.23
C PHE A 36 -4.66 2.29 -7.62
N CYS A 37 -5.33 2.74 -8.68
CA CYS A 37 -5.21 4.10 -9.22
C CYS A 37 -6.40 4.43 -10.13
N PHE A 38 -6.65 5.71 -10.39
CA PHE A 38 -7.62 6.11 -11.42
C PHE A 38 -7.07 5.90 -12.84
N GLU A 39 -7.94 6.01 -13.84
CA GLU A 39 -7.61 5.78 -15.25
C GLU A 39 -6.49 6.71 -15.73
N GLU A 40 -6.52 7.97 -15.29
CA GLU A 40 -5.59 9.02 -15.69
C GLU A 40 -4.17 8.81 -15.14
N ASP A 41 -4.02 7.97 -14.12
CA ASP A 41 -2.76 7.71 -13.42
C ASP A 41 -2.12 6.36 -13.80
N LYS A 42 -2.71 5.61 -14.73
CA LYS A 42 -2.20 4.28 -15.13
C LYS A 42 -0.78 4.31 -15.68
N GLU A 43 -0.46 5.27 -16.55
CA GLU A 43 0.88 5.37 -17.15
C GLU A 43 1.97 5.60 -16.10
N THR A 44 1.75 6.53 -15.18
CA THR A 44 2.71 6.76 -14.09
C THR A 44 2.73 5.61 -13.08
N THR A 45 1.61 4.91 -12.89
CA THR A 45 1.56 3.72 -12.05
C THR A 45 2.40 2.60 -12.64
N ASP A 46 2.39 2.44 -13.97
CA ASP A 46 3.24 1.49 -14.69
C ASP A 46 4.72 1.78 -14.47
N GLU A 47 5.13 3.05 -14.54
CA GLU A 47 6.51 3.45 -14.26
C GLU A 47 6.91 3.16 -12.81
N ILE A 48 6.04 3.46 -11.84
CA ILE A 48 6.29 3.18 -10.42
C ILE A 48 6.45 1.67 -10.20
N LEU A 49 5.57 0.85 -10.78
CA LEU A 49 5.65 -0.60 -10.67
C LEU A 49 6.92 -1.17 -11.31
N GLN A 50 7.35 -0.64 -12.47
CA GLN A 50 8.61 -1.04 -13.07
C GLN A 50 9.80 -0.73 -12.16
N VAL A 51 9.81 0.45 -11.54
CA VAL A 51 10.86 0.84 -10.59
C VAL A 51 10.86 -0.05 -9.35
N LEU A 52 9.68 -0.36 -8.80
CA LEU A 52 9.54 -1.23 -7.63
C LEU A 52 9.96 -2.67 -7.92
N GLU A 53 9.56 -3.24 -9.05
CA GLU A 53 9.97 -4.58 -9.48
C GLU A 53 11.48 -4.66 -9.72
N ALA A 54 12.06 -3.67 -10.39
CA ALA A 54 13.51 -3.61 -10.57
C ALA A 54 14.24 -3.52 -9.22
N PHE A 55 13.73 -2.71 -8.29
CA PHE A 55 14.30 -2.57 -6.95
C PHE A 55 14.19 -3.86 -6.14
N TRP A 56 13.02 -4.54 -6.18
CA TRP A 56 12.82 -5.83 -5.56
C TRP A 56 13.84 -6.86 -6.06
N ASN A 57 13.96 -7.03 -7.38
CA ASN A 57 14.89 -7.99 -7.97
C ASN A 57 16.35 -7.70 -7.59
N ASN A 58 16.74 -6.41 -7.55
CA ASN A 58 18.10 -6.04 -7.11
C ASN A 58 18.31 -6.39 -5.63
N TRP A 59 17.33 -6.08 -4.79
CA TRP A 59 17.40 -6.39 -3.36
C TRP A 59 17.47 -7.89 -3.11
N GLU A 60 16.63 -8.68 -3.77
CA GLU A 60 16.66 -10.14 -3.67
C GLU A 60 18.02 -10.73 -4.06
N ASN A 61 18.63 -10.21 -5.13
CA ASN A 61 19.97 -10.61 -5.54
C ASN A 61 21.03 -10.23 -4.50
N ASP A 62 21.00 -8.99 -4.01
CA ASP A 62 21.98 -8.47 -3.04
C ASP A 62 21.92 -9.22 -1.69
N PHE A 63 20.71 -9.65 -1.28
CA PHE A 63 20.47 -10.35 -0.02
C PHE A 63 20.32 -11.86 -0.16
N SER A 64 20.56 -12.43 -1.34
CA SER A 64 20.45 -13.88 -1.63
C SER A 64 21.30 -14.79 -0.73
N THR A 65 22.32 -14.23 -0.07
CA THR A 65 23.22 -14.96 0.86
C THR A 65 22.76 -14.90 2.32
N ILE A 66 21.83 -14.02 2.65
CA ILE A 66 21.16 -13.94 3.95
C ILE A 66 19.83 -14.70 3.82
N ASN A 67 19.27 -15.24 4.91
CA ASN A 67 17.97 -15.91 4.86
C ASN A 67 16.88 -14.90 4.43
N SER A 68 16.66 -14.81 3.11
CA SER A 68 15.84 -13.79 2.46
C SER A 68 14.36 -13.87 2.84
N ASN A 69 13.94 -15.03 3.37
CA ASN A 69 12.60 -15.26 3.89
C ASN A 69 12.19 -14.24 4.97
N TYR A 70 13.16 -13.59 5.64
CA TYR A 70 12.88 -12.54 6.63
C TYR A 70 12.42 -11.22 6.03
N PHE A 71 12.83 -10.91 4.80
CA PHE A 71 12.49 -9.63 4.16
C PHE A 71 11.20 -9.70 3.36
N PHE A 72 10.89 -10.90 2.84
CA PHE A 72 9.83 -11.10 1.87
C PHE A 72 8.64 -11.82 2.49
N SER A 73 7.45 -11.28 2.23
CA SER A 73 6.17 -11.95 2.48
C SER A 73 5.72 -12.65 1.21
N ASP A 74 4.98 -13.75 1.35
CA ASP A 74 4.27 -14.38 0.22
C ASP A 74 3.11 -13.52 -0.30
N GLU A 75 2.68 -12.52 0.49
CA GLU A 75 1.64 -11.57 0.12
C GLU A 75 2.19 -10.43 -0.73
N LYS A 76 1.46 -10.08 -1.80
CA LYS A 76 1.81 -8.94 -2.65
C LYS A 76 1.66 -7.62 -1.90
N ILE A 77 2.60 -6.72 -2.11
CA ILE A 77 2.55 -5.36 -1.57
C ILE A 77 1.48 -4.56 -2.32
N SER A 78 0.60 -3.91 -1.57
CA SER A 78 -0.46 -3.09 -2.14
C SER A 78 0.04 -1.66 -2.39
N VAL A 79 -0.07 -1.18 -3.62
CA VAL A 79 0.41 0.12 -4.06
C VAL A 79 -0.77 1.02 -4.43
N PHE A 80 -1.01 2.05 -3.64
CA PHE A 80 -2.11 3.00 -3.80
C PHE A 80 -1.58 4.32 -4.33
N ILE A 81 -1.98 4.68 -5.56
CA ILE A 81 -1.55 5.90 -6.24
C ILE A 81 -2.70 6.91 -6.27
N TYR A 82 -2.56 7.98 -5.49
CA TYR A 82 -3.55 9.05 -5.37
C TYR A 82 -3.30 10.13 -6.42
N PRO A 83 -4.35 10.72 -7.03
CA PRO A 83 -4.19 11.63 -8.17
C PRO A 83 -3.52 12.97 -7.82
N ASN A 84 -3.46 13.33 -6.53
CA ASN A 84 -2.81 14.57 -6.06
C ASN A 84 -2.59 14.53 -4.54
N VAL A 85 -1.81 15.51 -4.04
CA VAL A 85 -1.47 15.69 -2.62
C VAL A 85 -2.71 15.84 -1.73
N GLU A 86 -3.70 16.64 -2.14
CA GLU A 86 -4.90 16.88 -1.35
C GLU A 86 -5.69 15.59 -1.12
N THR A 87 -5.85 14.79 -2.17
CA THR A 87 -6.55 13.51 -2.13
C THR A 87 -5.80 12.50 -1.25
N PHE A 88 -4.46 12.44 -1.38
CA PHE A 88 -3.62 11.63 -0.52
C PHE A 88 -3.77 12.03 0.97
N HIS A 89 -3.69 13.32 1.28
CA HIS A 89 -3.84 13.85 2.64
C HIS A 89 -5.22 13.57 3.24
N GLN A 90 -6.27 13.74 2.44
CA GLN A 90 -7.63 13.50 2.88
C GLN A 90 -7.91 12.01 3.15
N PHE A 91 -7.60 11.13 2.19
CA PHE A 91 -8.06 9.75 2.24
C PHE A 91 -7.08 8.82 2.97
N PHE A 92 -5.77 8.99 2.75
CA PHE A 92 -4.77 8.14 3.39
C PHE A 92 -4.37 8.67 4.76
N LEU A 93 -3.91 9.93 4.84
CA LEU A 93 -3.44 10.49 6.12
C LEU A 93 -4.59 10.87 7.06
N LYS A 94 -5.82 10.99 6.54
CA LYS A 94 -6.98 11.53 7.27
C LYS A 94 -6.66 12.89 7.92
N ASN A 95 -5.81 13.67 7.25
CA ASN A 95 -5.28 14.93 7.75
C ASN A 95 -4.98 15.88 6.59
N THR A 96 -5.92 16.80 6.34
CA THR A 96 -5.80 17.84 5.30
C THR A 96 -4.80 18.96 5.63
N PHE A 97 -4.25 18.97 6.84
CA PHE A 97 -3.22 19.94 7.26
C PHE A 97 -1.81 19.32 7.25
N ALA A 98 -1.66 18.11 6.70
CA ALA A 98 -0.34 17.54 6.49
C ALA A 98 0.48 18.45 5.57
N PRO A 99 1.79 18.56 5.81
CA PRO A 99 2.63 19.44 5.00
C PRO A 99 2.74 18.90 3.56
N ASN A 100 2.81 19.80 2.58
CA ASN A 100 2.87 19.44 1.14
C ASN A 100 4.08 18.58 0.77
N TRP A 101 5.13 18.54 1.60
CA TRP A 101 6.27 17.65 1.38
C TRP A 101 5.92 16.18 1.68
N MET A 102 4.84 15.90 2.41
CA MET A 102 4.38 14.54 2.72
C MET A 102 3.55 13.99 1.56
N ILE A 103 4.16 13.16 0.72
CA ILE A 103 3.60 12.71 -0.56
C ILE A 103 3.54 11.19 -0.71
N GLY A 104 3.99 10.46 0.29
CA GLY A 104 3.91 9.01 0.32
C GLY A 104 4.39 8.46 1.66
N TRP A 105 3.95 7.25 1.95
CA TRP A 105 4.16 6.58 3.23
C TRP A 105 3.91 5.08 3.10
N GLU A 106 4.67 4.28 3.83
CA GLU A 106 4.38 2.86 4.05
C GLU A 106 3.27 2.69 5.09
N GLY A 107 2.10 2.21 4.65
CA GLY A 107 0.96 1.93 5.53
C GLY A 107 1.16 0.67 6.38
N SER A 108 0.13 0.27 7.10
CA SER A 108 0.10 -1.07 7.71
C SER A 108 0.03 -2.15 6.63
N ASP A 109 0.39 -3.38 6.99
CA ASP A 109 0.07 -4.59 6.20
C ASP A 109 0.60 -4.57 4.75
N ASN A 110 1.91 -4.34 4.57
CA ASN A 110 2.57 -4.38 3.26
C ASN A 110 1.94 -3.40 2.25
N GLN A 111 1.72 -2.15 2.67
CA GLN A 111 1.10 -1.12 1.85
C GLN A 111 2.07 0.01 1.54
N ILE A 112 2.11 0.46 0.28
CA ILE A 112 2.70 1.73 -0.14
C ILE A 112 1.56 2.64 -0.60
N SER A 113 1.42 3.81 0.01
CA SER A 113 0.45 4.83 -0.41
C SER A 113 1.18 6.10 -0.79
N MET A 114 0.95 6.63 -1.99
CA MET A 114 1.69 7.80 -2.48
C MET A 114 0.93 8.57 -3.55
N VAL A 115 1.35 9.81 -3.81
CA VAL A 115 0.81 10.63 -4.90
C VAL A 115 1.32 10.17 -6.26
N SER A 116 0.50 10.39 -7.27
CA SER A 116 0.81 10.21 -8.68
C SER A 116 1.97 11.08 -9.12
N ALA A 117 2.89 10.52 -9.91
CA ALA A 117 3.99 11.29 -10.48
C ALA A 117 3.54 12.25 -11.61
N ASN A 118 2.29 12.11 -12.08
CA ASN A 118 1.65 13.07 -12.98
C ASN A 118 1.27 14.37 -12.24
N ASN A 119 1.08 14.30 -10.92
CA ASN A 119 0.76 15.46 -10.09
C ASN A 119 1.45 15.36 -8.72
N PRO A 120 2.79 15.55 -8.69
CA PRO A 120 3.60 15.35 -7.49
C PRO A 120 3.35 16.42 -6.41
N GLY A 121 2.58 17.46 -6.72
CA GLY A 121 2.42 18.63 -5.87
C GLY A 121 3.56 19.66 -6.02
N PRO A 122 3.54 20.73 -5.22
CA PRO A 122 4.41 21.89 -5.41
C PRO A 122 5.85 21.69 -4.93
N GLU A 123 6.10 20.74 -4.04
CA GLU A 123 7.42 20.52 -3.40
C GLU A 123 8.25 19.44 -4.09
N HIS A 124 7.68 18.74 -5.08
CA HIS A 124 8.22 17.50 -5.61
C HIS A 124 8.19 17.44 -7.12
N THR A 125 9.06 16.59 -7.67
CA THR A 125 9.13 16.27 -9.10
C THR A 125 8.74 14.83 -9.32
N LYS A 126 8.38 14.48 -10.56
CA LYS A 126 8.17 13.08 -10.98
C LYS A 126 9.32 12.17 -10.54
N GLU A 127 10.57 12.61 -10.71
CA GLU A 127 11.75 11.84 -10.30
C GLU A 127 11.80 11.60 -8.78
N SER A 128 11.46 12.60 -7.97
CA SER A 128 11.40 12.43 -6.52
C SER A 128 10.32 11.42 -6.10
N ILE A 129 9.18 11.35 -6.80
CA ILE A 129 8.15 10.33 -6.58
C ILE A 129 8.69 8.92 -6.86
N LEU A 130 9.40 8.73 -7.98
CA LEU A 130 10.00 7.45 -8.35
C LEU A 130 11.12 7.03 -7.40
N ASN A 131 11.81 7.97 -6.76
CA ASN A 131 12.79 7.65 -5.73
C ASN A 131 12.12 7.34 -4.39
N LEU A 132 11.02 8.03 -4.05
CA LEU A 132 10.26 7.79 -2.83
C LEU A 132 9.69 6.37 -2.78
N CYS A 133 9.20 5.82 -3.90
CA CYS A 133 8.64 4.46 -3.87
C CYS A 133 9.66 3.40 -3.41
N LYS A 134 10.95 3.57 -3.77
CA LYS A 134 12.04 2.70 -3.31
C LYS A 134 12.30 2.85 -1.80
N VAL A 135 12.18 4.06 -1.27
CA VAL A 135 12.30 4.33 0.17
C VAL A 135 11.19 3.62 0.94
N CYS A 136 9.93 3.78 0.50
CA CYS A 136 8.80 3.07 1.12
C CYS A 136 8.96 1.55 1.07
N LEU A 137 9.40 1.01 -0.06
CA LEU A 137 9.66 -0.42 -0.19
C LEU A 137 10.80 -0.89 0.74
N SER A 138 11.86 -0.10 0.90
CA SER A 138 12.94 -0.38 1.84
C SER A 138 12.44 -0.42 3.29
N HIS A 139 11.53 0.49 3.67
CA HIS A 139 10.92 0.45 4.99
C HIS A 139 10.12 -0.83 5.21
N ILE A 140 9.35 -1.29 4.22
CA ILE A 140 8.61 -2.57 4.29
C ILE A 140 9.57 -3.75 4.47
N PHE A 141 10.64 -3.83 3.69
CA PHE A 141 11.63 -4.90 3.84
C PHE A 141 12.28 -4.92 5.22
N LEU A 142 12.68 -3.76 5.73
CA LEU A 142 13.26 -3.64 7.07
C LEU A 142 12.26 -4.00 8.15
N GLN A 143 11.01 -3.55 8.02
CA GLN A 143 9.93 -3.88 8.92
C GLN A 143 9.71 -5.39 8.99
N ASN A 144 9.56 -6.05 7.83
CA ASN A 144 9.43 -7.50 7.74
C ASN A 144 10.61 -8.23 8.40
N TYR A 145 11.84 -7.77 8.10
CA TYR A 145 13.04 -8.33 8.72
C TYR A 145 13.00 -8.24 10.24
N TYR A 146 12.69 -7.06 10.79
CA TYR A 146 12.60 -6.86 12.23
C TYR A 146 11.51 -7.71 12.87
N TYR A 147 10.32 -7.79 12.27
CA TYR A 147 9.23 -8.61 12.78
C TYR A 147 9.61 -10.09 12.81
N GLN A 148 10.10 -10.63 11.70
CA GLN A 148 10.44 -12.06 11.63
C GLN A 148 11.66 -12.41 12.49
N TYR A 149 12.68 -11.56 12.54
CA TYR A 149 13.86 -11.76 13.37
C TYR A 149 13.51 -11.78 14.87
N ASN A 150 12.75 -10.79 15.35
CA ASN A 150 12.40 -10.71 16.78
C ASN A 150 11.44 -11.83 17.19
N HIS A 151 10.47 -12.21 16.35
CA HIS A 151 9.60 -13.35 16.65
C HIS A 151 10.35 -14.69 16.75
N LEU A 152 11.44 -14.87 16.02
CA LEU A 152 12.28 -16.07 16.13
C LEU A 152 13.12 -16.09 17.41
N CYS A 153 13.66 -14.93 17.83
CA CYS A 153 14.36 -14.84 19.11
C CYS A 153 13.44 -15.19 20.28
N ASP A 154 12.22 -14.66 20.29
CA ASP A 154 11.22 -15.00 21.31
C ASP A 154 10.89 -16.50 21.33
N TYR A 155 10.81 -17.13 20.15
CA TYR A 155 10.53 -18.57 20.06
C TYR A 155 11.69 -19.44 20.54
N LEU A 156 12.94 -19.03 20.25
CA LEU A 156 14.14 -19.71 20.72
C LEU A 156 14.27 -19.59 22.25
N ASP A 157 13.97 -18.42 22.82
CA ASP A 157 13.98 -18.23 24.27
C ASP A 157 12.93 -19.11 24.98
N ILE A 158 11.73 -19.24 24.39
CA ILE A 158 10.68 -20.15 24.88
C ILE A 158 11.13 -21.61 24.78
N PHE A 159 11.79 -22.00 23.68
CA PHE A 159 12.26 -23.37 23.47
C PHE A 159 13.42 -23.73 24.40
N GLU A 160 14.36 -22.81 24.64
CA GLU A 160 15.43 -22.98 25.62
C GLU A 160 14.87 -23.10 27.05
N ASP A 161 13.90 -22.28 27.44
CA ASP A 161 13.25 -22.39 28.76
C ASP A 161 12.47 -23.71 28.91
N TYR A 162 11.79 -24.17 27.86
CA TYR A 162 11.10 -25.47 27.87
C TYR A 162 12.09 -26.63 28.03
N SER A 163 13.19 -26.64 27.27
CA SER A 163 14.21 -27.70 27.34
C SER A 163 14.98 -27.75 28.65
N ARG A 164 15.08 -26.63 29.39
CA ARG A 164 15.67 -26.60 30.75
C ARG A 164 14.72 -27.13 31.83
N ARG A 165 13.43 -27.22 31.55
CA ARG A 165 12.39 -27.64 32.50
C ARG A 165 11.99 -29.11 32.37
N THR A 166 12.43 -29.81 31.33
CA THR A 166 12.21 -31.24 31.06
C THR A 166 13.48 -32.04 31.25
#